data_AF-A0A840VUF3-F1
#
_entry.id   AF-A0A840VUF3-F1
#
_cell.length_a   1.000
_cell.length_b   1.000
_cell.length_c   1.000
_cell.angle_alpha   90.00
_cell.angle_beta   90.00
_cell.angle_gamma   90.00
#
_symmetry.space_group_name_H-M   'P 1'
#
loop_
_entity.id
_entity.type
_entity.pdbx_description
1 polymer ?
#
loop_
_entity_poly.entity_id
_entity_poly.type
_entity_poly.pdbx_seq_one_letter_code
_entity_poly.pdbx_strand_id
1 'polypeptide(L)'
;MRYDELEAAILQLVVAADEDQLRVFGLETVTRLVRGELLDTVADDELDEDGWAALTSARENVRTADATELRAELERIEAGILADGDLDQGLLIVITALEHWTTYLEENGRGELFELAIRSVEEVDFQVSADLDDFLGTPEMASEYERIRRLLTA
;
A
#
# COMPACT_ATOMS: atom_id res chain seq x y z
N MET A 1 21.77 0.33 -5.46
CA MET A 1 21.14 1.65 -5.16
C MET A 1 20.79 1.61 -3.69
N ARG A 2 21.15 2.63 -2.92
CA ARG A 2 20.82 2.67 -1.48
C ARG A 2 19.33 2.99 -1.28
N TYR A 3 18.78 2.65 -0.12
CA TYR A 3 17.37 2.90 0.18
C TYR A 3 16.96 4.38 0.05
N ASP A 4 17.78 5.30 0.55
CA ASP A 4 17.53 6.75 0.45
C ASP A 4 17.56 7.26 -1.00
N GLU A 5 18.40 6.66 -1.85
CA GLU A 5 18.43 6.95 -3.28
C GLU A 5 17.17 6.45 -3.98
N LEU A 6 16.64 5.29 -3.56
CA LEU A 6 15.39 4.74 -4.08
C LEU A 6 14.20 5.63 -3.73
N GLU A 7 14.06 6.02 -2.45
CA GLU A 7 13.00 6.92 -2.00
C GLU A 7 13.02 8.23 -2.80
N ALA A 8 14.20 8.83 -2.95
CA ALA A 8 14.36 10.06 -3.72
C ALA A 8 13.99 9.87 -5.20
N ALA A 9 14.33 8.72 -5.81
CA ALA A 9 13.97 8.42 -7.18
C ALA A 9 12.46 8.22 -7.36
N ILE A 10 11.80 7.50 -6.44
CA ILE A 10 10.35 7.31 -6.45
C ILE A 10 9.62 8.65 -6.28
N LEU A 11 10.07 9.50 -5.34
CA LEU A 11 9.51 10.82 -5.15
C LEU A 11 9.59 11.67 -6.43
N GLN A 12 10.72 11.62 -7.13
CA GLN A 12 10.87 12.33 -8.40
C GLN A 12 9.91 11.82 -9.48
N LEU A 13 9.68 10.50 -9.55
CA LEU A 13 8.71 9.91 -10.47
C LEU A 13 7.29 10.40 -10.16
N VAL A 14 6.88 10.37 -8.89
CA VAL A 14 5.55 10.84 -8.45
C VAL A 14 5.35 12.33 -8.73
N VAL A 15 6.38 13.15 -8.49
CA VAL A 15 6.33 14.60 -8.76
C VAL A 15 6.23 14.90 -10.26
N ALA A 16 6.85 14.08 -11.11
CA ALA A 16 6.90 14.29 -12.55
C ALA A 16 5.67 13.74 -13.30
N ALA A 17 4.99 12.75 -12.73
CA ALA A 17 3.84 12.10 -13.34
C ALA A 17 2.63 13.04 -13.46
N ASP A 18 1.85 12.84 -14.52
CA ASP A 18 0.55 13.50 -14.67
C ASP A 18 -0.54 12.82 -13.81
N GLU A 19 -1.71 13.46 -13.69
CA GLU A 19 -2.78 12.99 -12.82
C GLU A 19 -3.37 11.64 -13.26
N ASP A 20 -3.40 11.35 -14.56
CA ASP A 20 -3.95 10.09 -15.07
C ASP A 20 -2.98 8.93 -14.76
N GLN A 21 -1.68 9.14 -14.95
CA GLN A 21 -0.62 8.21 -14.54
C GLN A 21 -0.67 7.95 -13.03
N LEU A 22 -0.78 9.02 -12.23
CA LEU A 22 -0.88 8.93 -10.77
C LEU A 22 -2.10 8.13 -10.32
N ARG A 23 -3.25 8.38 -10.95
CA ARG A 23 -4.49 7.66 -10.67
C ARG A 23 -4.36 6.17 -10.97
N VAL A 24 -3.82 5.82 -12.15
CA VAL A 24 -3.60 4.42 -12.56
C VAL A 24 -2.59 3.75 -11.64
N PHE A 25 -1.48 4.43 -11.35
CA PHE A 25 -0.44 3.96 -10.45
C PHE A 25 -0.99 3.65 -9.05
N GLY A 26 -1.71 4.59 -8.44
CA GLY A 26 -2.29 4.44 -7.11
C GLY A 26 -3.26 3.26 -7.06
N LEU A 27 -4.18 3.18 -8.02
CA LEU A 27 -5.19 2.13 -8.09
C LEU A 27 -4.57 0.73 -8.27
N GLU A 28 -3.62 0.57 -9.19
CA GLU A 28 -2.94 -0.71 -9.41
C GLU A 28 -2.13 -1.12 -8.18
N THR A 29 -1.48 -0.16 -7.51
CA THR A 29 -0.65 -0.42 -6.33
C THR A 29 -1.49 -0.80 -5.12
N VAL A 30 -2.54 -0.03 -4.79
CA VAL A 30 -3.44 -0.40 -3.68
C VAL A 30 -4.11 -1.74 -3.96
N THR A 31 -4.56 -2.00 -5.19
CA THR A 31 -5.19 -3.30 -5.51
C THR A 31 -4.21 -4.47 -5.38
N ARG A 32 -2.90 -4.24 -5.57
CA ARG A 32 -1.87 -5.25 -5.34
C ARG A 32 -1.66 -5.50 -3.84
N LEU A 33 -1.60 -4.43 -3.06
CA LEU A 33 -1.32 -4.47 -1.63
C LEU A 33 -2.48 -4.97 -0.78
N VAL A 34 -3.72 -4.88 -1.27
CA VAL A 34 -4.90 -5.34 -0.52
C VAL A 34 -5.32 -6.78 -0.88
N ARG A 35 -4.46 -7.54 -1.56
CA ARG A 35 -4.73 -8.94 -1.92
C ARG A 35 -4.69 -9.86 -0.72
N GLY A 36 -5.33 -11.02 -0.87
CA GLY A 36 -5.50 -11.98 0.23
C GLY A 36 -4.20 -12.59 0.73
N GLU A 37 -3.19 -12.74 -0.15
CA GLU A 37 -1.98 -13.45 0.21
C GLU A 37 -1.20 -12.79 1.37
N LEU A 38 -1.34 -11.48 1.57
CA LEU A 38 -0.72 -10.75 2.68
C LEU A 38 -1.44 -10.95 4.02
N LEU A 39 -2.67 -11.45 3.98
CA LEU A 39 -3.48 -11.70 5.17
C LEU A 39 -3.49 -13.19 5.57
N ASP A 40 -2.96 -14.08 4.73
CA ASP A 40 -3.00 -15.54 4.95
C ASP A 40 -2.26 -15.98 6.23
N THR A 41 -1.34 -15.15 6.73
CA THR A 41 -0.56 -15.42 7.95
C THR A 41 -1.00 -14.59 9.15
N VAL A 42 -1.93 -13.64 8.96
CA VAL A 42 -2.41 -12.76 10.02
C VAL A 42 -3.23 -13.57 11.02
N ALA A 43 -2.99 -13.36 12.31
CA ALA A 43 -3.73 -14.06 13.34
C ALA A 43 -5.19 -13.57 13.39
N ASP A 44 -6.13 -14.50 13.56
CA ASP A 44 -7.58 -14.20 13.57
C ASP A 44 -7.98 -13.23 14.69
N ASP A 45 -7.17 -13.09 15.74
CA ASP A 45 -7.39 -12.23 16.91
C ASP A 45 -6.82 -10.82 16.79
N GLU A 46 -6.30 -10.43 15.62
CA GLU A 46 -5.85 -9.06 15.35
C GLU A 46 -7.02 -8.07 15.21
N LEU A 47 -8.14 -8.53 14.64
CA LEU A 47 -9.39 -7.77 14.49
C LEU A 47 -10.57 -8.56 15.06
N ASP A 48 -11.60 -7.85 15.48
CA ASP A 48 -12.91 -8.44 15.74
C ASP A 48 -13.65 -8.81 14.44
N GLU A 49 -14.81 -9.46 14.59
CA GLU A 49 -15.61 -9.91 13.45
C GLU A 49 -16.04 -8.76 12.52
N ASP A 50 -16.35 -7.58 13.06
CA ASP A 50 -16.77 -6.42 12.25
C ASP A 50 -15.59 -5.81 11.51
N GLY A 51 -14.42 -5.70 12.16
CA GLY A 51 -13.17 -5.25 11.55
C GLY A 51 -12.74 -6.14 10.39
N TRP A 52 -12.81 -7.48 10.56
CA TRP A 52 -12.54 -8.43 9.48
C TRP A 52 -13.52 -8.31 8.32
N ALA A 53 -14.81 -8.11 8.61
CA ALA A 53 -15.84 -7.92 7.59
C ALA A 53 -15.62 -6.61 6.81
N ALA A 54 -15.29 -5.52 7.51
CA ALA A 54 -14.98 -4.23 6.90
C ALA A 54 -13.72 -4.28 6.03
N LEU A 55 -12.65 -4.92 6.51
CA LEU A 55 -11.43 -5.15 5.75
C LEU A 55 -11.71 -5.94 4.47
N THR A 56 -12.50 -7.01 4.56
CA THR A 56 -12.89 -7.81 3.39
C THR A 56 -13.68 -6.97 2.39
N SER A 57 -14.66 -6.19 2.87
CA SER A 57 -15.45 -5.29 2.03
C SER A 57 -14.60 -4.24 1.32
N ALA A 58 -13.70 -3.56 2.04
CA ALA A 58 -12.81 -2.55 1.48
C ALA A 58 -11.91 -3.15 0.39
N ARG A 59 -11.37 -4.35 0.61
CA ARG A 59 -10.51 -5.08 -0.35
C ARG A 59 -11.25 -5.44 -1.63
N GLU A 60 -12.46 -5.98 -1.50
CA GLU A 60 -13.29 -6.39 -2.65
C GLU A 60 -13.72 -5.18 -3.49
N ASN A 61 -13.96 -4.04 -2.84
CA ASN A 61 -14.50 -2.84 -3.47
C ASN A 61 -13.47 -1.75 -3.77
N VAL A 62 -12.18 -1.93 -3.45
CA VAL A 62 -11.13 -0.90 -3.58
C VAL A 62 -11.05 -0.24 -4.97
N ARG A 63 -11.46 -0.98 -6.02
CA ARG A 63 -11.46 -0.50 -7.40
C ARG A 63 -12.66 0.37 -7.78
N THR A 64 -13.76 0.26 -7.04
CA THR A 64 -15.06 0.83 -7.40
C THR A 64 -15.62 1.76 -6.34
N ALA A 65 -15.21 1.57 -5.08
CA ALA A 65 -15.63 2.39 -3.96
C ALA A 65 -15.10 3.82 -4.09
N ASP A 66 -15.90 4.78 -3.64
CA ASP A 66 -15.45 6.15 -3.48
C ASP A 66 -14.74 6.37 -2.13
N ALA A 67 -14.23 7.60 -1.93
CA ALA A 67 -13.50 7.97 -0.73
C ALA A 67 -14.33 7.81 0.56
N THR A 68 -15.63 8.14 0.51
CA THR A 68 -16.51 8.10 1.68
C THR A 68 -16.81 6.66 2.08
N GLU A 69 -17.05 5.79 1.08
CA GLU A 69 -17.25 4.37 1.30
C GLU A 69 -16.00 3.71 1.92
N LEU A 70 -14.82 3.99 1.38
CA LEU A 70 -13.57 3.43 1.93
C LEU A 70 -13.24 4.00 3.33
N ARG A 71 -13.49 5.29 3.58
CA ARG A 71 -13.31 5.89 4.90
C ARG A 71 -14.21 5.24 5.95
N ALA A 72 -15.47 4.96 5.61
CA ALA A 72 -16.39 4.28 6.51
C ALA A 72 -15.94 2.85 6.85
N GLU A 73 -15.36 2.12 5.88
CA GLU A 73 -14.77 0.80 6.16
C GLU A 73 -13.51 0.92 7.03
N LEU A 74 -12.63 1.90 6.79
CA LEU A 74 -11.45 2.14 7.62
C LEU A 74 -11.81 2.44 9.08
N GLU A 75 -12.82 3.28 9.32
CA GLU A 75 -13.31 3.57 10.68
C GLU A 75 -13.80 2.30 11.41
N ARG A 76 -14.41 1.36 10.68
CA ARG A 76 -14.85 0.07 11.24
C ARG A 76 -13.66 -0.85 11.51
N ILE A 77 -12.68 -0.91 10.60
CA ILE A 77 -11.45 -1.66 10.81
C ILE A 77 -10.73 -1.17 12.07
N GLU A 78 -10.53 0.15 12.20
CA GLU A 78 -9.88 0.77 13.35
C GLU A 78 -10.62 0.48 14.66
N ALA A 79 -11.94 0.59 14.67
CA ALA A 79 -12.76 0.29 15.84
C ALA A 79 -12.70 -1.21 16.23
N GLY A 80 -12.45 -2.09 15.25
CA GLY A 80 -12.33 -3.53 15.43
C GLY A 80 -10.94 -4.02 15.79
N ILE A 81 -9.92 -3.15 15.89
CA ILE A 81 -8.55 -3.57 16.27
C ILE A 81 -8.55 -4.13 17.70
N LEU A 82 -8.08 -5.38 17.83
CA LEU A 82 -7.97 -6.09 19.11
C LEU A 82 -6.52 -6.26 19.59
N ALA A 83 -5.54 -5.94 18.75
CA ALA A 83 -4.13 -6.11 19.07
C ALA A 83 -3.73 -5.30 20.33
N ASP A 84 -3.22 -6.01 21.34
CA ASP A 84 -2.64 -5.42 22.56
C ASP A 84 -1.19 -4.89 22.32
N GLY A 85 -0.69 -4.98 21.08
CA GLY A 85 0.67 -4.61 20.66
C GLY A 85 0.70 -4.07 19.22
N ASP A 86 1.84 -4.21 18.55
CA ASP A 86 1.93 -3.87 17.13
C ASP A 86 1.09 -4.85 16.30
N LEU A 87 0.31 -4.33 15.36
CA LEU A 87 -0.42 -5.14 14.40
C LEU A 87 0.54 -6.05 13.63
N ASP A 88 0.04 -7.22 13.22
CA ASP A 88 0.74 -8.03 12.22
C ASP A 88 1.14 -7.16 11.01
N GLN A 89 2.36 -7.36 10.53
CA GLN A 89 2.93 -6.53 9.47
C GLN A 89 2.12 -6.60 8.17
N GLY A 90 1.58 -7.76 7.81
CA GLY A 90 0.74 -7.93 6.62
C GLY A 90 -0.56 -7.13 6.75
N LEU A 91 -1.18 -7.18 7.92
CA LEU A 91 -2.37 -6.39 8.23
C LEU A 91 -2.09 -4.89 8.22
N LEU A 92 -0.99 -4.45 8.84
CA LEU A 92 -0.56 -3.06 8.87
C LEU A 92 -0.32 -2.52 7.45
N ILE A 93 0.37 -3.27 6.59
CA ILE A 93 0.60 -2.89 5.18
C ILE A 93 -0.73 -2.69 4.44
N VAL A 94 -1.69 -3.60 4.61
CA VAL A 94 -2.99 -3.53 3.94
C VAL A 94 -3.80 -2.32 4.41
N ILE A 95 -3.90 -2.10 5.73
CA ILE A 95 -4.66 -0.97 6.30
C ILE A 95 -4.03 0.35 5.89
N THR A 96 -2.70 0.48 6.01
CA THR A 96 -1.97 1.70 5.64
C THR A 96 -2.10 1.99 4.14
N ALA A 97 -2.10 0.96 3.28
CA ALA A 97 -2.33 1.14 1.85
C ALA A 97 -3.75 1.63 1.55
N LEU A 98 -4.78 1.09 2.23
CA LEU A 98 -6.15 1.58 2.11
C LEU A 98 -6.28 3.02 2.60
N GLU A 99 -5.60 3.38 3.70
CA GLU A 99 -5.61 4.73 4.25
C GLU A 99 -5.02 5.75 3.26
N HIS A 100 -3.80 5.52 2.77
CA HIS A 100 -3.17 6.42 1.78
C HIS A 100 -4.00 6.53 0.50
N TRP A 101 -4.54 5.42 -0.01
CA TRP A 101 -5.42 5.48 -1.17
C TRP A 101 -6.66 6.32 -0.89
N THR A 102 -7.32 6.10 0.25
CA THR A 102 -8.53 6.84 0.64
C THR A 102 -8.24 8.33 0.78
N THR A 103 -7.18 8.72 1.49
CA THR A 103 -6.76 10.11 1.65
C THR A 103 -6.41 10.76 0.31
N TYR A 104 -5.77 10.01 -0.61
CA TYR A 104 -5.58 10.49 -1.98
C TYR A 104 -6.91 10.77 -2.69
N LEU A 105 -7.92 9.90 -2.55
CA LEU A 105 -9.25 10.13 -3.12
C LEU A 105 -9.93 11.39 -2.57
N GLU A 106 -9.70 11.70 -1.30
CA GLU A 106 -10.31 12.85 -0.62
C GLU A 106 -9.63 14.17 -0.98
N GLU A 107 -8.30 14.18 -0.97
CA GLU A 107 -7.52 15.42 -1.00
C GLU A 107 -6.80 15.66 -2.33
N ASN A 108 -6.75 14.65 -3.20
CA ASN A 108 -5.92 14.64 -4.41
C ASN A 108 -4.43 14.95 -4.10
N GLY A 109 -3.96 14.48 -2.93
CA GLY A 109 -2.61 14.71 -2.44
C GLY A 109 -1.60 13.71 -3.01
N ARG A 110 -0.67 14.17 -3.84
CA ARG A 110 0.35 13.30 -4.45
C ARG A 110 1.28 12.62 -3.44
N GLY A 111 1.44 13.20 -2.24
CA GLY A 111 2.24 12.62 -1.17
C GLY A 111 1.76 11.23 -0.76
N GLU A 112 0.44 11.01 -0.76
CA GLU A 112 -0.16 9.71 -0.45
C GLU A 112 0.22 8.63 -1.46
N LEU A 113 0.41 9.00 -2.73
CA LEU A 113 0.87 8.07 -3.75
C LEU A 113 2.36 7.74 -3.61
N PHE A 114 3.17 8.68 -3.10
CA PHE A 114 4.53 8.37 -2.72
C PHE A 114 4.56 7.36 -1.57
N GLU A 115 3.77 7.56 -0.52
CA GLU A 115 3.69 6.61 0.60
C GLU A 115 3.19 5.22 0.14
N LEU A 116 2.20 5.15 -0.75
CA LEU A 116 1.79 3.88 -1.38
C LEU A 116 2.93 3.19 -2.13
N ALA A 117 3.79 3.94 -2.81
CA ALA A 117 4.95 3.38 -3.49
C ALA A 117 5.94 2.77 -2.48
N ILE A 118 6.16 3.45 -1.35
CA ILE A 118 7.02 2.94 -0.26
C ILE A 118 6.43 1.66 0.34
N ARG A 119 5.14 1.61 0.68
CA ARG A 119 4.49 0.37 1.16
C ARG A 119 4.58 -0.77 0.17
N SER A 120 4.51 -0.46 -1.12
CA SER A 120 4.70 -1.44 -2.19
C SER A 120 6.11 -2.06 -2.19
N VAL A 121 7.12 -1.24 -1.91
CA VAL A 121 8.51 -1.65 -1.86
C VAL A 121 8.81 -2.42 -0.58
N GLU A 122 8.33 -1.95 0.56
CA GLU A 122 8.50 -2.60 1.87
C GLU A 122 7.88 -4.00 1.92
N GLU A 123 6.76 -4.21 1.23
CA GLU A 123 6.15 -5.53 1.13
C GLU A 123 7.06 -6.55 0.42
N VAL A 124 7.77 -6.12 -0.62
CA VAL A 124 8.74 -6.98 -1.32
C VAL A 124 10.00 -7.16 -0.47
N ASP A 125 10.48 -6.09 0.17
CA ASP A 125 11.62 -6.13 1.08
C ASP A 125 11.37 -7.11 2.24
N PHE A 126 10.16 -7.13 2.80
CA PHE A 126 9.79 -8.09 3.83
C PHE A 126 9.95 -9.55 3.37
N GLN A 127 9.68 -9.85 2.09
CA GLN A 127 9.78 -11.20 1.54
C GLN A 127 11.22 -11.64 1.26
N VAL A 128 12.09 -10.71 0.84
CA VAL A 128 13.44 -11.04 0.36
C VAL A 128 14.57 -10.52 1.24
N SER A 129 14.27 -9.68 2.23
CA SER A 129 15.21 -9.00 3.13
C SER A 129 16.36 -8.34 2.36
N ALA A 130 16.06 -7.26 1.64
CA ALA A 130 17.00 -6.58 0.77
C ALA A 130 18.17 -5.97 1.53
N ASP A 131 19.32 -5.89 0.87
CA ASP A 131 20.50 -5.21 1.42
C ASP A 131 20.32 -3.69 1.32
N LEU A 132 20.39 -2.97 2.44
CA LEU A 132 20.21 -1.51 2.47
C LEU A 132 21.27 -0.75 1.64
N ASP A 133 22.45 -1.34 1.44
CA ASP A 133 23.51 -0.75 0.61
C ASP A 133 23.33 -1.08 -0.89
N ASP A 134 22.57 -2.13 -1.22
CA ASP A 134 22.15 -2.45 -2.58
C ASP A 134 20.71 -2.97 -2.66
N PHE A 135 19.78 -2.05 -2.44
CA PHE A 135 18.37 -2.36 -2.20
C PHE A 135 17.65 -2.93 -3.44
N LEU A 136 18.19 -2.69 -4.64
CA LEU A 136 17.71 -3.26 -5.90
C LEU A 136 18.53 -4.47 -6.35
N GLY A 137 19.38 -5.03 -5.48
CA GLY A 137 20.29 -6.12 -5.82
C GLY A 137 19.58 -7.45 -6.11
N THR A 138 18.35 -7.64 -5.61
CA THR A 138 17.52 -8.82 -5.89
C THR A 138 16.62 -8.59 -7.11
N PRO A 139 16.32 -9.65 -7.90
CA PRO A 139 15.40 -9.56 -9.02
C PRO A 139 14.01 -9.05 -8.64
N GLU A 140 13.52 -9.39 -7.46
CA GLU A 140 12.21 -9.02 -6.93
C GLU A 140 12.14 -7.51 -6.68
N MET A 141 13.12 -6.94 -5.97
CA MET A 141 13.19 -5.51 -5.70
C MET A 141 13.39 -4.69 -6.97
N ALA A 142 14.27 -5.14 -7.86
CA ALA A 142 14.46 -4.50 -9.16
C ALA A 142 13.17 -4.52 -10.00
N SER A 143 12.43 -5.63 -9.98
CA SER A 143 11.17 -5.77 -10.72
C SER A 143 10.08 -4.85 -10.18
N GLU A 144 9.99 -4.69 -8.87
CA GLU A 144 9.01 -3.81 -8.24
C GLU A 144 9.31 -2.34 -8.54
N TYR A 145 10.58 -1.92 -8.43
CA TYR A 145 10.97 -0.57 -8.83
C TYR A 145 10.68 -0.29 -10.32
N GLU A 146 10.97 -1.25 -11.21
CA GLU A 146 10.65 -1.11 -12.62
C GLU A 146 9.13 -1.07 -12.90
N ARG A 147 8.31 -1.75 -12.09
CA ARG A 147 6.85 -1.64 -12.16
C ARG A 147 6.39 -0.23 -11.81
N ILE A 148 6.87 0.32 -10.69
CA ILE A 148 6.57 1.68 -10.23
C ILE A 148 6.97 2.69 -11.31
N ARG A 149 8.22 2.60 -11.80
CA ARG A 149 8.74 3.47 -12.85
C ARG A 149 7.87 3.45 -14.10
N ARG A 150 7.48 2.26 -14.58
CA ARG A 150 6.65 2.12 -15.79
C ARG A 150 5.28 2.78 -15.64
N LEU A 151 4.63 2.64 -14.49
CA LEU A 151 3.30 3.20 -14.25
C LEU A 151 3.33 4.73 -14.13
N LEU A 152 4.40 5.30 -13.57
CA LEU A 152 4.57 6.73 -13.37
C LEU A 152 5.18 7.48 -14.55
N THR A 153 5.56 6.77 -15.62
CA THR A 153 6.11 7.39 -16.85
C THR A 153 5.38 6.95 -18.12
N ALA A 154 4.18 6.37 -17.98
CA ALA A 154 3.45 5.71 -19.06
C ALA A 154 2.88 6.67 -20.12
#